data_AF-A0A8J4UNP3-F1
#
_entry.id   AF-A0A8J4UNP3-F1
#
_cell.length_a   1.000
_cell.length_b   1.000
_cell.length_c   1.000
_cell.angle_alpha   90.00
_cell.angle_beta   90.00
_cell.angle_gamma   90.00
#
_symmetry.space_group_name_H-M   'P 1'
#
loop_
_entity.id
_entity.type
_entity.pdbx_description
1 polymer ?
#
loop_
_entity_poly.entity_id
_entity_poly.type
_entity_poly.pdbx_seq_one_letter_code
_entity_poly.pdbx_strand_id
1 'polypeptide(L)'
;MASEEEANRRRLREFLDRPWNGCCADCGAPGPEWASFTLGVFMCQSCSGIHRSIPQISRVKSIFIDPWEKSEVDLMSSIGNSAAKAKYEEMVPAFYYMPSHTDCQLLREQWIRSKYERNEFIFVERQEPYSAGYREGFLWKRGRDNSQFLSRKFILSEREGAMKYFNKHDAREPKALMKIQTINATFQPTKIGHPHGLQITYLKDNSTRNIFVYHEDGKEIVDWFNAIRAARFHYLQVAFPGASDTELVTKLTRNYIKEGYMEKTGPKQTEGFKRRWFTLDDRRLMYFKDPL
;
A
#
# COMPACT_ATOMS: atom_id res chain seq x y z
N MET A 1 -10.14 -44.21 -1.06
CA MET A 1 -9.35 -43.14 -1.71
C MET A 1 -10.26 -42.09 -2.36
N ALA A 2 -10.99 -42.37 -3.45
CA ALA A 2 -11.88 -41.38 -4.08
C ALA A 2 -12.96 -40.79 -3.16
N SER A 3 -13.52 -41.60 -2.25
CA SER A 3 -14.52 -41.13 -1.26
C SER A 3 -13.94 -40.20 -0.19
N GLU A 4 -12.66 -40.34 0.15
CA GLU A 4 -12.01 -39.52 1.19
C GLU A 4 -11.58 -38.17 0.62
N GLU A 5 -11.05 -38.17 -0.60
CA GLU A 5 -10.72 -36.95 -1.33
C GLU A 5 -11.97 -36.08 -1.55
N GLU A 6 -13.10 -36.69 -1.91
CA GLU A 6 -14.36 -35.97 -2.06
C GLU A 6 -14.92 -35.46 -0.72
N ALA A 7 -14.76 -36.22 0.37
CA ALA A 7 -15.12 -35.76 1.71
C ALA A 7 -14.25 -34.56 2.16
N ASN A 8 -12.95 -34.61 1.88
CA ASN A 8 -12.01 -33.53 2.18
C ASN A 8 -12.35 -32.25 1.39
N ARG A 9 -12.64 -32.37 0.09
CA ARG A 9 -13.11 -31.24 -0.74
C ARG A 9 -14.39 -30.63 -0.19
N ARG A 10 -15.35 -31.45 0.23
CA ARG A 10 -16.61 -30.98 0.82
C ARG A 10 -16.37 -30.18 2.11
N ARG A 11 -15.54 -30.71 3.03
CA ARG A 11 -15.16 -30.02 4.28
C ARG A 11 -14.51 -28.67 4.01
N LEU A 12 -13.59 -28.59 3.04
CA LEU A 12 -12.95 -27.31 2.69
C LEU A 12 -13.94 -26.27 2.17
N ARG A 13 -14.96 -26.69 1.39
CA ARG A 13 -16.03 -25.79 0.95
C ARG A 13 -16.87 -25.30 2.12
N GLU A 14 -17.24 -26.17 3.05
CA GLU A 14 -17.94 -25.78 4.28
C GLU A 14 -17.12 -24.79 5.13
N PHE A 15 -15.79 -24.86 5.08
CA PHE A 15 -14.94 -23.89 5.79
C PHE A 15 -15.02 -22.48 5.20
N LEU A 16 -15.36 -22.32 3.91
CA LEU A 16 -15.54 -21.02 3.28
C LEU A 16 -16.75 -20.25 3.84
N ASP A 17 -17.74 -20.96 4.36
CA ASP A 17 -18.93 -20.38 5.00
C ASP A 17 -18.66 -19.90 6.43
N ARG A 18 -17.49 -20.21 7.00
CA ARG A 18 -17.10 -19.71 8.32
C ARG A 18 -16.77 -18.21 8.25
N PRO A 19 -16.98 -17.46 9.35
CA PRO A 19 -16.62 -16.05 9.40
C PRO A 19 -15.19 -15.79 8.92
N TRP A 20 -15.02 -14.74 8.11
CA TRP A 20 -13.75 -14.31 7.50
C TRP A 20 -13.17 -15.22 6.41
N ASN A 21 -13.60 -16.48 6.30
CA ASN A 21 -13.11 -17.39 5.27
C ASN A 21 -13.74 -17.12 3.89
N GLY A 22 -14.89 -16.44 3.84
CA GLY A 22 -15.53 -16.02 2.58
C GLY A 22 -14.81 -14.89 1.84
N CYS A 23 -13.77 -14.31 2.42
CA CYS A 23 -12.92 -13.29 1.80
C CYS A 23 -11.45 -13.68 1.89
N CYS A 24 -10.66 -13.22 0.92
CA CYS A 24 -9.21 -13.39 0.90
C CYS A 24 -8.58 -12.77 2.15
N ALA A 25 -7.75 -13.56 2.86
CA ALA A 25 -7.05 -13.15 4.08
C ALA A 25 -6.13 -11.93 3.90
N ASP A 26 -5.72 -11.61 2.67
CA ASP A 26 -4.68 -10.60 2.42
C ASP A 26 -5.19 -9.33 1.76
N CYS A 27 -6.19 -9.41 0.88
CA CYS A 27 -6.67 -8.26 0.11
C CYS A 27 -8.19 -8.07 0.17
N GLY A 28 -8.89 -8.91 0.93
CA GLY A 28 -10.34 -8.84 1.11
C GLY A 28 -11.18 -9.17 -0.13
N ALA A 29 -10.58 -9.64 -1.23
CA ALA A 29 -11.33 -10.12 -2.40
C ALA A 29 -12.35 -11.20 -1.98
N PRO A 30 -13.62 -11.13 -2.41
CA PRO A 30 -14.61 -12.14 -2.07
C PRO A 30 -14.31 -13.48 -2.77
N GLY A 31 -14.79 -14.58 -2.20
CA GLY A 31 -14.74 -15.91 -2.82
C GLY A 31 -13.32 -16.45 -3.03
N PRO A 32 -12.53 -16.68 -1.96
CA PRO A 32 -11.21 -17.27 -2.11
C PRO A 32 -11.30 -18.70 -2.66
N GLU A 33 -10.45 -19.00 -3.64
CA GLU A 33 -10.42 -20.31 -4.33
C GLU A 33 -9.12 -21.08 -4.05
N TRP A 34 -8.22 -20.47 -3.27
CA TRP A 34 -6.91 -20.99 -2.92
C TRP A 34 -6.73 -20.96 -1.40
N ALA A 35 -5.88 -21.82 -0.89
CA ALA A 35 -5.51 -21.83 0.51
C ALA A 35 -4.02 -22.10 0.70
N SER A 36 -3.42 -21.51 1.73
CA SER A 36 -2.11 -21.88 2.20
C SER A 36 -2.24 -22.92 3.30
N PHE A 37 -1.85 -24.15 3.01
CA PHE A 37 -1.94 -25.28 3.94
C PHE A 37 -0.75 -25.36 4.92
N THR A 38 0.14 -24.35 4.92
CA THR A 38 1.14 -24.16 5.98
C THR A 38 0.78 -23.03 6.93
N LEU A 39 0.08 -22.00 6.43
CA LEU A 39 -0.35 -20.85 7.22
C LEU A 39 -1.80 -20.98 7.72
N GLY A 40 -2.60 -21.86 7.12
CA GLY A 40 -4.00 -22.06 7.50
C GLY A 40 -4.96 -20.97 7.02
N VAL A 41 -4.63 -20.28 5.91
CA VAL A 41 -5.41 -19.14 5.38
C VAL A 41 -6.01 -19.42 4.01
N PHE A 42 -7.20 -18.88 3.76
CA PHE A 42 -7.91 -18.84 2.49
C PHE A 42 -7.66 -17.52 1.76
N MET A 43 -7.32 -17.59 0.47
CA MET A 43 -6.90 -16.45 -0.34
C MET A 43 -7.41 -16.54 -1.78
N CYS A 44 -7.45 -15.40 -2.48
CA CYS A 44 -7.79 -15.35 -3.89
C CYS A 44 -6.63 -15.85 -4.77
N GLN A 45 -6.91 -16.12 -6.05
CA GLN A 45 -5.89 -16.55 -7.03
C GLN A 45 -4.72 -15.58 -7.17
N SER A 46 -4.98 -14.27 -7.09
CA SER A 46 -3.90 -13.28 -7.22
C SER A 46 -2.95 -13.32 -6.03
N CYS A 47 -3.47 -13.40 -4.80
CA CYS A 47 -2.65 -13.52 -3.59
C CYS A 47 -1.94 -14.88 -3.52
N SER A 48 -2.55 -15.97 -4.00
CA SER A 48 -1.85 -17.26 -4.08
C SER A 48 -0.61 -17.20 -4.99
N GLY A 49 -0.67 -16.41 -6.07
CA GLY A 49 0.50 -16.09 -6.89
C GLY A 49 1.64 -15.44 -6.11
N ILE A 50 1.33 -14.52 -5.19
CA ILE A 50 2.33 -13.87 -4.34
C ILE A 50 2.86 -14.85 -3.29
N HIS A 51 2.00 -15.65 -2.66
CA HIS A 51 2.41 -16.66 -1.68
C HIS A 51 3.41 -17.69 -2.26
N ARG A 52 3.32 -18.01 -3.56
CA ARG A 52 4.31 -18.85 -4.25
C ARG A 52 5.72 -18.25 -4.30
N SER A 53 5.88 -16.95 -4.08
CA SER A 53 7.18 -16.27 -4.00
C SER A 53 7.87 -16.37 -2.63
N ILE A 54 7.20 -16.98 -1.64
CA ILE A 54 7.74 -17.27 -0.29
C ILE A 54 7.55 -18.76 0.07
N PRO A 55 8.03 -19.71 -0.77
CA PRO A 55 7.71 -21.14 -0.64
C PRO A 55 8.20 -21.79 0.66
N GLN A 56 9.21 -21.21 1.30
CA GLN A 56 9.73 -21.63 2.60
C GLN A 56 8.77 -21.33 3.77
N ILE A 57 7.80 -20.44 3.58
CA ILE A 57 6.80 -20.03 4.57
C ILE A 57 5.41 -20.52 4.16
N SER A 58 5.04 -20.31 2.90
CA SER A 58 3.70 -20.58 2.39
C SER A 58 3.70 -21.59 1.26
N ARG A 59 2.98 -22.69 1.45
CA ARG A 59 2.64 -23.64 0.38
C ARG A 59 1.15 -23.57 0.11
N VAL A 60 0.78 -23.41 -1.16
CA VAL A 60 -0.60 -23.15 -1.57
C VAL A 60 -1.17 -24.27 -2.43
N LYS A 61 -2.48 -24.50 -2.31
CA LYS A 61 -3.28 -25.42 -3.12
C LYS A 61 -4.59 -24.76 -3.52
N SER A 62 -5.12 -25.12 -4.68
CA SER A 62 -6.50 -24.83 -5.08
C SER A 62 -7.45 -25.62 -4.20
N ILE A 63 -8.50 -24.96 -3.72
CA ILE A 63 -9.55 -25.59 -2.92
C ILE A 63 -10.38 -26.57 -3.76
N PHE A 64 -10.49 -26.30 -5.06
CA PHE A 64 -11.40 -27.01 -5.96
C PHE A 64 -10.73 -28.07 -6.83
N ILE A 65 -9.43 -27.91 -7.12
CA ILE A 65 -8.73 -28.68 -8.15
C ILE A 65 -7.68 -29.63 -7.54
N ASP A 66 -6.93 -29.17 -6.53
CA ASP A 66 -5.80 -29.94 -6.01
C ASP A 66 -6.25 -31.02 -5.01
N PRO A 67 -5.49 -32.12 -4.87
CA PRO A 67 -5.74 -33.13 -3.83
C PRO A 67 -5.32 -32.64 -2.45
N TRP A 68 -6.14 -32.95 -1.44
CA TRP A 68 -5.93 -32.54 -0.05
C TRP A 68 -5.85 -33.75 0.89
N GLU A 69 -4.79 -33.78 1.69
CA GLU A 69 -4.62 -34.75 2.75
C GLU A 69 -5.49 -34.38 3.96
N LYS A 70 -5.91 -35.38 4.74
CA LYS A 70 -6.71 -35.16 5.94
C LYS A 70 -6.04 -34.20 6.93
N SER A 71 -4.73 -34.34 7.13
CA SER A 71 -3.91 -33.47 7.99
C SER A 71 -3.95 -32.01 7.56
N GLU A 72 -3.92 -31.73 6.25
CA GLU A 72 -4.01 -30.39 5.69
C GLU A 72 -5.41 -29.80 5.90
N VAL A 73 -6.48 -30.59 5.69
CA VAL A 73 -7.86 -30.16 5.96
C VAL A 73 -8.05 -29.87 7.45
N ASP A 74 -7.51 -30.70 8.33
CA ASP A 74 -7.63 -30.50 9.78
C ASP A 74 -6.89 -29.22 10.23
N LEU A 75 -5.74 -28.88 9.62
CA LEU A 75 -5.07 -27.59 9.82
C LEU A 75 -5.94 -26.41 9.35
N MET A 76 -6.52 -26.50 8.15
CA MET A 76 -7.42 -25.45 7.65
C MET A 76 -8.64 -25.26 8.57
N SER A 77 -9.09 -26.33 9.21
CA SER A 77 -10.19 -26.28 10.17
C SER A 77 -9.82 -25.61 11.48
N SER A 78 -8.58 -25.77 11.96
CA SER A 78 -8.13 -25.28 13.26
C SER A 78 -7.67 -23.82 13.23
N ILE A 79 -7.16 -23.34 12.09
CA ILE A 79 -6.68 -21.96 11.93
C ILE A 79 -7.77 -21.11 11.27
N GLY A 80 -7.91 -21.19 9.93
CA GLY A 80 -8.76 -20.29 9.17
C GLY A 80 -8.34 -18.82 9.24
N ASN A 81 -9.04 -17.98 8.49
CA ASN A 81 -8.68 -16.56 8.35
C ASN A 81 -8.86 -15.78 9.67
N SER A 82 -9.87 -16.14 10.47
CA SER A 82 -10.11 -15.47 11.76
C SER A 82 -8.94 -15.65 12.73
N ALA A 83 -8.43 -16.88 12.92
CA ALA A 83 -7.29 -17.12 13.81
C ALA A 83 -5.98 -16.57 13.23
N ALA A 84 -5.80 -16.69 11.91
CA ALA A 84 -4.65 -16.10 11.25
C ALA A 84 -4.62 -14.58 11.39
N LYS A 85 -5.76 -13.89 11.27
CA LYS A 85 -5.87 -12.45 11.54
C LYS A 85 -5.50 -12.13 12.98
N ALA A 86 -6.02 -12.88 13.96
CA ALA A 86 -5.69 -12.67 15.37
C ALA A 86 -4.19 -12.83 15.68
N LYS A 87 -3.47 -13.67 14.92
CA LYS A 87 -2.03 -13.91 15.09
C LYS A 87 -1.16 -12.94 14.29
N TYR A 88 -1.41 -12.82 12.99
CA TYR A 88 -0.53 -12.11 12.05
C TYR A 88 -0.89 -10.63 11.89
N GLU A 89 -2.02 -10.20 12.45
CA GLU A 89 -2.49 -8.81 12.40
C GLU A 89 -2.77 -8.26 13.81
N GLU A 90 -2.18 -8.87 14.85
CA GLU A 90 -2.38 -8.50 16.26
C GLU A 90 -1.94 -7.05 16.53
N MET A 91 -0.72 -6.70 16.10
CA MET A 91 -0.11 -5.40 16.39
C MET A 91 0.04 -4.55 15.12
N VAL A 92 -0.97 -4.51 14.26
CA VAL A 92 -0.98 -3.63 13.08
C VAL A 92 -1.19 -2.18 13.55
N PRO A 93 -0.25 -1.24 13.28
CA PRO A 93 -0.47 0.16 13.63
C PRO A 93 -1.68 0.75 12.92
N ALA A 94 -2.45 1.59 13.61
CA ALA A 94 -3.66 2.23 13.03
C ALA A 94 -3.37 2.96 11.71
N PHE A 95 -2.18 3.55 11.58
CA PHE A 95 -1.77 4.25 10.36
C PHE A 95 -1.32 3.34 9.22
N TYR A 96 -1.04 2.04 9.46
CA TYR A 96 -0.51 1.16 8.42
C TYR A 96 -1.55 0.95 7.31
N TYR A 97 -1.11 1.00 6.04
CA TYR A 97 -2.01 0.81 4.91
C TYR A 97 -2.29 -0.68 4.67
N MET A 98 -3.54 -1.10 4.86
CA MET A 98 -4.01 -2.44 4.49
C MET A 98 -4.52 -2.43 3.05
N PRO A 99 -3.91 -3.18 2.12
CA PRO A 99 -4.30 -3.14 0.72
C PRO A 99 -5.60 -3.88 0.43
N SER A 100 -6.35 -3.36 -0.53
CA SER A 100 -7.49 -4.02 -1.17
C SER A 100 -7.05 -4.80 -2.41
N HIS A 101 -7.93 -5.62 -2.96
CA HIS A 101 -7.71 -6.33 -4.22
C HIS A 101 -7.55 -5.40 -5.44
N THR A 102 -7.96 -4.13 -5.34
CA THR A 102 -7.79 -3.11 -6.39
C THR A 102 -6.44 -2.38 -6.32
N ASP A 103 -5.68 -2.55 -5.24
CA ASP A 103 -4.37 -1.93 -5.10
C ASP A 103 -3.31 -2.60 -5.98
N CYS A 104 -2.25 -1.85 -6.26
CA CYS A 104 -1.12 -2.34 -7.05
C CYS A 104 -0.48 -3.58 -6.42
N GLN A 105 0.16 -4.41 -7.26
CA GLN A 105 0.79 -5.65 -6.82
C GLN A 105 1.80 -5.42 -5.69
N LEU A 106 2.59 -4.34 -5.73
CA LEU A 106 3.57 -4.00 -4.71
C LEU A 106 2.94 -3.92 -3.31
N LEU A 107 1.83 -3.19 -3.16
CA LEU A 107 1.18 -3.01 -1.86
C LEU A 107 0.67 -4.34 -1.30
N ARG A 108 0.04 -5.16 -2.16
CA ARG A 108 -0.43 -6.50 -1.77
C ARG A 108 0.72 -7.44 -1.43
N GLU A 109 1.82 -7.39 -2.17
CA GLU A 109 2.99 -8.21 -1.92
C GLU A 109 3.67 -7.84 -0.61
N GLN A 110 3.94 -6.56 -0.37
CA GLN A 110 4.60 -6.13 0.85
C GLN A 110 3.73 -6.34 2.08
N TRP A 111 2.40 -6.27 1.96
CA TRP A 111 1.50 -6.67 3.04
C TRP A 111 1.64 -8.15 3.41
N ILE A 112 1.59 -9.05 2.42
CA ILE A 112 1.79 -10.50 2.62
C ILE A 112 3.15 -10.77 3.26
N ARG A 113 4.21 -10.14 2.75
CA ARG A 113 5.57 -10.30 3.30
C ARG A 113 5.69 -9.71 4.71
N SER A 114 5.08 -8.56 5.00
CA SER A 114 5.07 -7.98 6.36
C SER A 114 4.37 -8.90 7.36
N LYS A 115 3.25 -9.51 6.97
CA LYS A 115 2.51 -10.45 7.82
C LYS A 115 3.28 -11.74 8.08
N TYR A 116 3.70 -12.44 7.04
CA TYR A 116 4.10 -13.86 7.18
C TYR A 116 5.60 -14.11 7.09
N GLU A 117 6.33 -13.30 6.30
CA GLU A 117 7.77 -13.46 6.11
C GLU A 117 8.55 -12.68 7.17
N ARG A 118 8.17 -11.42 7.37
CA ARG A 118 8.83 -10.50 8.29
C ARG A 118 8.13 -10.40 9.63
N ASN A 119 6.94 -10.98 9.81
CA ASN A 119 6.20 -11.00 11.08
C ASN A 119 6.21 -9.63 11.79
N GLU A 120 6.04 -8.54 11.03
CA GLU A 120 6.19 -7.17 11.54
C GLU A 120 5.11 -6.82 12.57
N PHE A 121 3.94 -7.47 12.49
CA PHE A 121 2.82 -7.26 13.40
C PHE A 121 2.77 -8.26 14.55
N ILE A 122 3.83 -9.08 14.68
CA ILE A 122 4.10 -9.94 15.83
C ILE A 122 5.26 -9.35 16.64
N PHE A 123 6.30 -8.84 15.97
CA PHE A 123 7.47 -8.25 16.59
C PHE A 123 7.52 -6.74 16.33
N VAL A 124 7.04 -5.95 17.30
CA VAL A 124 6.85 -4.50 17.18
C VAL A 124 8.17 -3.76 16.87
N GLU A 125 9.32 -4.28 17.29
CA GLU A 125 10.63 -3.66 17.00
C GLU A 125 10.92 -3.63 15.49
N ARG A 126 10.29 -4.52 14.70
CA ARG A 126 10.41 -4.53 13.24
C ARG A 126 9.64 -3.39 12.57
N GLN A 127 8.83 -2.66 13.34
CA GLN A 127 8.03 -1.52 12.88
C GLN A 127 8.77 -0.19 13.03
N GLU A 128 9.88 -0.15 13.78
CA GLU A 128 10.73 1.04 13.99
C GLU A 128 11.04 1.82 12.70
N PRO A 129 11.40 1.17 11.56
CA PRO A 129 11.76 1.89 10.33
C PRO A 129 10.71 2.84 9.78
N TYR A 130 9.43 2.66 10.14
CA TYR A 130 8.31 3.51 9.73
C TYR A 130 7.48 4.07 10.89
N SER A 131 7.83 3.76 12.14
CA SER A 131 7.06 4.15 13.33
C SER A 131 7.82 5.11 14.26
N ALA A 132 9.14 5.27 14.10
CA ALA A 132 9.98 6.07 15.00
C ALA A 132 9.77 7.60 14.93
N GLY A 133 8.90 8.10 14.05
CA GLY A 133 8.69 9.53 13.81
C GLY A 133 9.86 10.26 13.12
N TYR A 134 10.92 9.52 12.77
CA TYR A 134 12.04 9.99 11.97
C TYR A 134 12.45 8.90 10.97
N ARG A 135 12.62 9.27 9.70
CA ARG A 135 13.14 8.38 8.66
C ARG A 135 14.03 9.16 7.71
N GLU A 136 15.19 8.61 7.40
CA GLU A 136 16.04 9.14 6.34
C GLU A 136 16.55 8.03 5.41
N GLY A 137 16.88 8.41 4.18
CA GLY A 137 17.31 7.45 3.17
C GLY A 137 17.35 8.08 1.79
N PHE A 138 17.80 7.30 0.81
CA PHE A 138 17.89 7.74 -0.57
C PHE A 138 16.72 7.22 -1.38
N LEU A 139 16.12 8.09 -2.19
CA LEU A 139 15.12 7.72 -3.17
C LEU A 139 15.55 8.19 -4.55
N TRP A 140 15.27 7.39 -5.57
CA TRP A 140 15.41 7.81 -6.95
C TRP A 140 14.30 8.79 -7.27
N LYS A 141 14.65 10.06 -7.47
CA LYS A 141 13.69 11.14 -7.69
C LYS A 141 13.77 11.64 -9.14
N ARG A 142 12.63 11.72 -9.81
CA ARG A 142 12.51 12.33 -11.14
C ARG A 142 12.84 13.83 -11.09
N GLY A 143 13.70 14.27 -12.00
CA GLY A 143 13.97 15.68 -12.28
C GLY A 143 12.78 16.35 -12.96
N ARG A 144 12.62 17.65 -12.72
CA ARG A 144 11.46 18.41 -13.23
C ARG A 144 11.46 18.51 -14.76
N ASP A 145 12.62 18.76 -15.34
CA ASP A 145 12.73 19.17 -16.75
C ASP A 145 13.43 18.13 -17.63
N ASN A 146 14.21 17.21 -17.04
CA ASN A 146 15.08 16.30 -17.80
C ASN A 146 14.62 14.83 -17.79
N SER A 147 13.45 14.52 -17.21
CA SER A 147 12.90 13.15 -17.10
C SER A 147 13.79 12.11 -16.41
N GLN A 148 14.99 12.47 -15.96
CA GLN A 148 15.94 11.54 -15.35
C GLN A 148 15.61 11.34 -13.87
N PHE A 149 15.76 10.11 -13.40
CA PHE A 149 15.75 9.82 -11.98
C PHE A 149 17.16 9.92 -11.43
N LEU A 150 17.32 10.65 -10.32
CA LEU A 150 18.60 10.81 -9.65
C LEU A 150 18.42 10.50 -8.17
N SER A 151 19.39 9.85 -7.56
CA SER A 151 19.38 9.54 -6.12
C SER A 151 19.41 10.83 -5.29
N ARG A 152 18.48 10.96 -4.34
CA ARG A 152 18.33 12.13 -3.47
C ARG A 152 18.10 11.67 -2.03
N LYS A 153 18.78 12.31 -1.08
CA LYS A 153 18.51 12.09 0.35
C LYS A 153 17.17 12.72 0.70
N PHE A 154 16.27 11.94 1.27
CA PHE A 154 15.03 12.38 1.90
C PHE A 154 15.13 12.21 3.42
N ILE A 155 14.48 13.11 4.14
CA ILE A 155 14.32 13.05 5.59
C ILE A 155 12.86 13.39 5.90
N LEU A 156 12.15 12.50 6.56
CA LEU A 156 10.86 12.74 7.19
C LEU A 156 11.08 12.89 8.70
N SER A 157 10.60 13.99 9.27
CA SER A 157 10.71 14.27 10.69
C SER A 157 9.39 14.82 11.22
N GLU A 158 8.75 14.07 12.10
CA GLU A 158 7.54 14.52 12.80
C GLU A 158 7.83 15.71 13.71
N ARG A 159 8.98 15.70 14.38
CA ARG A 159 9.45 16.81 15.22
C ARG A 159 9.55 18.11 14.45
N GLU A 160 10.01 18.07 13.20
CA GLU A 160 10.08 19.25 12.34
C GLU A 160 8.76 19.53 11.59
N GLY A 161 7.77 18.63 11.68
CA GLY A 161 6.50 18.80 10.97
C GLY A 161 6.62 18.66 9.44
N ALA A 162 7.69 18.02 8.92
CA ALA A 162 8.00 18.09 7.50
C ALA A 162 8.76 16.86 6.94
N MET A 163 8.58 16.65 5.64
CA MET A 163 9.48 15.86 4.79
C MET A 163 10.32 16.81 3.95
N LYS A 164 11.63 16.59 3.88
CA LYS A 164 12.58 17.40 3.12
C LYS A 164 13.47 16.52 2.26
N TYR A 165 14.01 17.09 1.19
CA TYR A 165 15.01 16.40 0.38
C TYR A 165 16.14 17.33 -0.05
N PHE A 166 17.30 16.73 -0.32
CA PHE A 166 18.52 17.43 -0.68
C PHE A 166 18.93 17.07 -2.11
N ASN A 167 19.37 18.06 -2.88
CA ASN A 167 19.84 17.86 -4.26
C ASN A 167 21.24 17.23 -4.33
N LYS A 168 22.07 17.51 -3.32
CA LYS A 168 23.41 16.94 -3.12
C LYS A 168 23.51 16.37 -1.71
N HIS A 169 24.40 15.41 -1.51
CA HIS A 169 24.59 14.74 -0.23
C HIS A 169 25.09 15.70 0.88
N ASP A 170 25.94 16.64 0.49
CA ASP A 170 26.63 17.61 1.35
C ASP A 170 25.87 18.94 1.49
N ALA A 171 24.68 19.06 0.91
CA ALA A 171 23.90 20.28 0.97
C ALA A 171 23.44 20.56 2.41
N ARG A 172 23.77 21.75 2.93
CA ARG A 172 23.34 22.19 4.26
C ARG A 172 21.85 22.54 4.32
N GLU A 173 21.29 22.99 3.21
CA GLU A 173 19.89 23.39 3.12
C GLU A 173 19.09 22.44 2.22
N PRO A 174 17.85 22.11 2.60
CA PRO A 174 16.99 21.26 1.80
C PRO A 174 16.55 21.98 0.52
N LYS A 175 16.50 21.24 -0.60
CA LYS A 175 16.01 21.76 -1.88
C LYS A 175 14.50 22.03 -1.84
N ALA A 176 13.75 21.24 -1.07
CA ALA A 176 12.35 21.49 -0.77
C ALA A 176 12.00 21.01 0.63
N LEU A 177 11.03 21.69 1.24
CA LEU A 177 10.43 21.36 2.52
C LEU A 177 8.92 21.19 2.29
N MET A 178 8.41 20.01 2.62
CA MET A 178 7.03 19.58 2.40
C MET A 178 6.38 19.38 3.77
N LYS A 179 5.47 20.27 4.15
CA LYS A 179 4.80 20.19 5.46
C LYS A 179 3.90 18.95 5.53
N ILE A 180 3.95 18.22 6.65
CA ILE A 180 3.11 17.04 6.90
C ILE A 180 1.61 17.38 6.76
N GLN A 181 1.21 18.60 7.14
CA GLN A 181 -0.16 19.07 6.97
C GLN A 181 -0.70 18.96 5.55
N THR A 182 0.14 19.17 4.53
CA THR A 182 -0.28 19.28 3.12
C THR A 182 0.26 18.17 2.23
N ILE A 183 1.09 17.28 2.76
CA ILE A 183 1.66 16.16 2.00
C ILE A 183 0.59 15.09 1.74
N ASN A 184 0.62 14.51 0.56
CA ASN A 184 -0.09 13.29 0.19
C ASN A 184 0.86 12.36 -0.55
N ALA A 185 0.58 11.05 -0.52
CA ALA A 185 1.36 10.05 -1.23
C ALA A 185 0.42 8.98 -1.81
N THR A 186 0.65 8.58 -3.05
CA THR A 186 -0.13 7.55 -3.73
C THR A 186 0.75 6.76 -4.69
N PHE A 187 0.65 5.43 -4.67
CA PHE A 187 1.40 4.58 -5.58
C PHE A 187 0.85 4.72 -6.99
N GLN A 188 1.75 4.99 -7.94
CA GLN A 188 1.42 5.34 -9.33
C GLN A 188 2.35 4.60 -10.32
N PRO A 189 2.46 3.26 -10.21
CA PRO A 189 3.48 2.51 -10.93
C PRO A 189 3.36 2.61 -12.45
N THR A 190 2.14 2.54 -12.99
CA THR A 190 1.87 2.67 -14.42
C THR A 190 2.21 4.06 -14.94
N LYS A 191 1.83 5.11 -14.21
CA LYS A 191 2.09 6.52 -14.58
C LYS A 191 3.59 6.82 -14.57
N ILE A 192 4.29 6.32 -13.55
CA ILE A 192 5.73 6.58 -13.33
C ILE A 192 6.60 5.68 -14.23
N GLY A 193 6.07 4.55 -14.69
CA GLY A 193 6.82 3.56 -15.47
C GLY A 193 7.78 2.73 -14.61
N HIS A 194 7.45 2.54 -13.33
CA HIS A 194 8.26 1.75 -12.40
C HIS A 194 7.34 1.01 -11.41
N PRO A 195 7.53 -0.29 -11.12
CA PRO A 195 6.66 -1.06 -10.21
C PRO A 195 6.58 -0.46 -8.79
N HIS A 196 7.64 0.24 -8.39
CA HIS A 196 7.76 0.92 -7.08
C HIS A 196 7.53 2.43 -7.15
N GLY A 197 6.90 2.92 -8.22
CA GLY A 197 6.64 4.34 -8.41
C GLY A 197 5.66 4.89 -7.38
N LEU A 198 6.11 5.86 -6.58
CA LEU A 198 5.32 6.61 -5.62
C LEU A 198 5.24 8.08 -6.06
N GLN A 199 4.03 8.61 -6.17
CA GLN A 199 3.78 10.04 -6.37
C GLN A 199 3.54 10.69 -5.02
N ILE A 200 4.43 11.59 -4.62
CA ILE A 200 4.27 12.46 -3.46
C ILE A 200 3.80 13.83 -3.96
N THR A 201 2.72 14.33 -3.40
CA THR A 201 2.24 15.68 -3.66
C THR A 201 2.25 16.52 -2.40
N TYR A 202 2.46 17.83 -2.56
CA TYR A 202 2.34 18.78 -1.47
C TYR A 202 1.86 20.12 -2.00
N LEU A 203 1.17 20.87 -1.14
CA LEU A 203 0.69 22.20 -1.47
C LEU A 203 1.76 23.25 -1.15
N LYS A 204 2.11 24.07 -2.13
CA LYS A 204 2.97 25.25 -1.97
C LYS A 204 2.35 26.43 -2.70
N ASP A 205 2.06 27.51 -1.99
CA ASP A 205 1.45 28.74 -2.54
C ASP A 205 0.14 28.45 -3.30
N ASN A 206 -0.71 27.60 -2.71
CA ASN A 206 -1.94 27.06 -3.29
C ASN A 206 -1.79 26.26 -4.60
N SER A 207 -0.55 25.99 -5.03
CA SER A 207 -0.21 25.14 -6.17
C SER A 207 0.24 23.75 -5.69
N THR A 208 -0.36 22.70 -6.26
CA THR A 208 0.07 21.32 -6.00
C THR A 208 1.36 21.05 -6.75
N ARG A 209 2.39 20.61 -6.02
CA ARG A 209 3.66 20.17 -6.59
C ARG A 209 3.71 18.65 -6.60
N ASN A 210 4.12 18.07 -7.73
CA ASN A 210 4.34 16.63 -7.87
C ASN A 210 5.82 16.29 -7.69
N ILE A 211 6.07 15.23 -6.93
CA ILE A 211 7.36 14.57 -6.81
C ILE A 211 7.13 13.09 -7.15
N PHE A 212 7.84 12.60 -8.15
CA PHE A 212 7.82 11.20 -8.54
C PHE A 212 9.10 10.54 -8.06
N VAL A 213 8.96 9.51 -7.23
CA VAL A 213 10.07 8.78 -6.64
C VAL A 213 9.87 7.28 -6.76
N TYR A 214 10.94 6.52 -6.65
CA TYR A 214 10.90 5.09 -6.39
C TYR A 214 12.10 4.67 -5.54
N HIS A 215 12.05 3.43 -5.07
CA HIS A 215 13.20 2.70 -4.53
C HIS A 215 13.30 1.35 -5.25
N GLU A 216 14.51 0.80 -5.38
CA GLU A 216 14.71 -0.51 -6.03
C GLU A 216 14.13 -1.63 -5.17
N ASP A 217 14.27 -1.52 -3.84
CA ASP A 217 13.59 -2.38 -2.88
C ASP A 217 12.14 -1.93 -2.65
N GLY A 218 11.20 -2.83 -2.90
CA GLY A 218 9.77 -2.63 -2.68
C GLY A 218 9.39 -2.45 -1.21
N LYS A 219 10.10 -3.11 -0.27
CA LYS A 219 9.89 -2.91 1.16
C LYS A 219 10.19 -1.46 1.53
N GLU A 220 11.36 -0.96 1.14
CA GLU A 220 11.81 0.38 1.50
C GLU A 220 10.83 1.49 1.06
N ILE A 221 10.27 1.38 -0.16
CA ILE A 221 9.30 2.39 -0.63
C ILE A 221 7.95 2.29 0.10
N VAL A 222 7.52 1.07 0.49
CA VAL A 222 6.29 0.86 1.26
C VAL A 222 6.48 1.34 2.70
N ASP A 223 7.66 1.13 3.29
CA ASP A 223 8.02 1.69 4.59
C ASP A 223 8.03 3.22 4.54
N TRP A 224 8.56 3.85 3.48
CA TRP A 224 8.43 5.31 3.28
C TRP A 224 6.97 5.77 3.21
N PHE A 225 6.13 5.05 2.48
CA PHE A 225 4.71 5.37 2.37
C PHE A 225 3.99 5.27 3.72
N ASN A 226 4.23 4.20 4.49
CA ASN A 226 3.65 4.04 5.82
C ASN A 226 4.23 5.02 6.85
N ALA A 227 5.50 5.41 6.74
CA ALA A 227 6.10 6.47 7.57
C ALA A 227 5.44 7.83 7.31
N ILE A 228 5.16 8.18 6.05
CA ILE A 228 4.38 9.38 5.72
C ILE A 228 2.99 9.30 6.35
N ARG A 229 2.34 8.13 6.32
CA ARG A 229 1.03 7.91 6.95
C ARG A 229 1.09 8.05 8.47
N ALA A 230 2.13 7.52 9.13
CA ALA A 230 2.36 7.67 10.57
C ALA A 230 2.48 9.15 10.96
N ALA A 231 3.35 9.88 10.25
CA ALA A 231 3.56 11.30 10.48
C ALA A 231 2.27 12.12 10.28
N ARG A 232 1.49 11.78 9.23
CA ARG A 232 0.16 12.36 8.98
C ARG A 232 -0.83 12.05 10.11
N PHE A 233 -0.79 10.83 10.65
CA PHE A 233 -1.70 10.38 11.69
C PHE A 233 -1.46 11.15 12.99
N HIS A 234 -0.21 11.24 13.44
CA HIS A 234 0.15 12.02 14.64
C HIS A 234 -0.18 13.51 14.47
N TYR A 235 0.09 14.10 13.30
CA TYR A 235 -0.32 15.48 13.01
C TYR A 235 -1.84 15.66 13.17
N LEU A 236 -2.64 14.74 12.64
CA LEU A 236 -4.10 14.83 12.69
C LEU A 236 -4.66 14.58 14.10
N GLN A 237 -4.05 13.71 14.90
CA GLN A 237 -4.45 13.52 16.30
C GLN A 237 -4.30 14.82 17.10
N VAL A 238 -3.20 15.56 16.87
CA VAL A 238 -2.99 16.87 17.51
C VAL A 238 -3.92 17.93 16.94
N ALA A 239 -4.13 17.95 15.62
CA ALA A 239 -4.99 18.94 14.97
C ALA A 239 -6.49 18.72 15.24
N PHE A 240 -6.90 17.49 15.57
CA PHE A 240 -8.28 17.09 15.77
C PHE A 240 -8.41 16.18 17.01
N PRO A 241 -8.20 16.69 18.23
CA PRO A 241 -8.10 15.88 19.45
C PRO A 241 -9.40 15.14 19.84
N GLY A 242 -10.54 15.50 19.26
CA GLY A 242 -11.82 14.81 19.45
C GLY A 242 -12.17 13.79 18.37
N ALA A 243 -11.34 13.62 17.35
CA ALA A 243 -11.57 12.67 16.27
C ALA A 243 -11.06 11.27 16.66
N SER A 244 -11.84 10.25 16.34
CA SER A 244 -11.44 8.85 16.51
C SER A 244 -10.37 8.44 15.49
N ASP A 245 -9.56 7.44 15.84
CA ASP A 245 -8.55 6.89 14.94
C ASP A 245 -9.17 6.44 13.60
N THR A 246 -10.36 5.83 13.63
CA THR A 246 -11.08 5.40 12.43
C THR A 246 -11.39 6.58 11.50
N GLU A 247 -11.79 7.73 12.03
CA GLU A 247 -12.02 8.94 11.23
C GLU A 247 -10.71 9.51 10.67
N LEU A 248 -9.63 9.48 11.46
CA LEU A 248 -8.33 10.02 11.06
C LEU A 248 -7.64 9.18 9.98
N VAL A 249 -7.76 7.86 10.06
CA VAL A 249 -7.13 6.91 9.10
C VAL A 249 -7.59 7.19 7.67
N THR A 250 -8.83 7.64 7.46
CA THR A 250 -9.35 8.02 6.13
C THR A 250 -8.68 9.25 5.52
N LYS A 251 -7.94 10.03 6.31
CA LYS A 251 -7.34 11.31 5.92
C LYS A 251 -5.82 11.27 5.78
N LEU A 252 -5.17 10.14 6.05
CA LEU A 252 -3.70 10.03 6.08
C LEU A 252 -3.08 10.25 4.70
N THR A 253 -3.44 9.39 3.77
CA THR A 253 -3.09 9.45 2.35
C THR A 253 -4.34 9.13 1.52
N ARG A 254 -4.40 9.66 0.31
CA ARG A 254 -5.57 9.54 -0.57
C ARG A 254 -5.13 9.16 -1.97
N ASN A 255 -5.80 8.15 -2.51
CA ASN A 255 -5.77 7.86 -3.94
C ASN A 255 -6.64 8.89 -4.67
N TYR A 256 -6.31 9.15 -5.94
CA TYR A 256 -7.12 10.04 -6.76
C TYR A 256 -8.45 9.39 -7.11
N ILE A 257 -9.53 10.16 -7.04
CA ILE A 257 -10.90 9.69 -7.36
C ILE A 257 -10.97 9.27 -8.82
N LYS A 258 -10.35 10.07 -9.69
CA LYS A 258 -10.28 9.79 -11.13
C LYS A 258 -9.11 10.52 -11.75
N GLU A 259 -8.51 9.89 -12.74
CA GLU A 259 -7.50 10.50 -13.60
C GLU A 259 -7.75 10.13 -15.06
N GLY A 260 -7.26 10.97 -15.97
CA GLY A 260 -7.34 10.68 -17.41
C GLY A 260 -7.18 11.91 -18.28
N TYR A 261 -7.08 11.68 -19.59
CA TYR A 261 -7.08 12.75 -20.57
C TYR A 261 -8.50 13.27 -20.80
N MET A 262 -8.64 14.60 -20.79
CA MET A 262 -9.82 15.31 -21.28
C MET A 262 -9.37 16.57 -22.05
N GLU A 263 -10.28 17.16 -22.81
CA GLU A 263 -10.05 18.44 -23.47
C GLU A 263 -10.65 19.60 -22.67
N LYS A 264 -9.97 20.75 -22.65
CA LYS A 264 -10.51 21.98 -22.07
C LYS A 264 -10.25 23.19 -22.94
N THR A 265 -11.16 24.14 -22.92
CA THR A 265 -10.98 25.49 -23.47
C THR A 265 -10.58 26.50 -22.36
N GLY A 266 -10.33 27.74 -22.74
CA GLY A 266 -10.05 28.86 -21.85
C GLY A 266 -11.32 29.50 -21.28
N PRO A 267 -11.18 30.52 -20.42
CA PRO A 267 -12.30 31.15 -19.75
C PRO A 267 -13.26 31.87 -20.71
N LYS A 268 -12.79 32.26 -21.91
CA LYS A 268 -13.63 32.94 -22.91
C LYS A 268 -14.44 31.95 -23.76
N GLN A 269 -14.17 30.65 -23.64
CA GLN A 269 -14.81 29.56 -24.39
C GLN A 269 -14.58 29.62 -25.92
N THR A 270 -13.83 30.61 -26.40
CA THR A 270 -13.46 30.79 -27.80
C THR A 270 -12.05 30.30 -28.10
N GLU A 271 -11.24 30.02 -27.08
CA GLU A 271 -9.94 29.42 -27.27
C GLU A 271 -10.08 27.97 -27.77
N GLY A 272 -9.17 27.54 -28.63
CA GLY A 272 -9.14 26.15 -29.09
C GLY A 272 -9.00 25.17 -27.91
N PHE A 273 -9.73 24.05 -28.00
CA PHE A 273 -9.65 22.99 -27.01
C PHE A 273 -8.23 22.40 -26.96
N LYS A 274 -7.74 22.13 -25.76
CA LYS A 274 -6.43 21.54 -25.53
C LYS A 274 -6.57 20.30 -24.66
N ARG A 275 -6.04 19.18 -25.15
CA ARG A 275 -5.90 17.94 -24.38
C ARG A 275 -5.00 18.14 -23.17
N ARG A 276 -5.46 17.74 -21.99
CA ARG A 276 -4.76 17.81 -20.70
C ARG A 276 -4.96 16.53 -19.92
N TRP A 277 -3.98 16.15 -19.11
CA TRP A 277 -4.14 15.12 -18.09
C TRP A 277 -4.82 15.73 -16.87
N PHE A 278 -5.94 15.18 -16.45
CA PHE A 278 -6.67 15.62 -15.26
C PHE A 278 -6.48 14.66 -14.11
N THR A 279 -6.44 15.22 -12.90
CA THR A 279 -6.41 14.47 -11.65
C THR A 279 -7.40 15.10 -10.68
N LEU A 280 -8.36 14.31 -10.19
CA LEU A 280 -9.31 14.71 -9.16
C LEU A 280 -8.85 14.18 -7.79
N ASP A 281 -8.33 15.08 -6.96
CA ASP A 281 -7.92 14.82 -5.57
C ASP A 281 -8.93 15.45 -4.62
N ASP A 282 -9.84 14.63 -4.09
CA ASP A 282 -11.00 15.10 -3.31
C ASP A 282 -11.79 16.18 -4.08
N ARG A 283 -11.78 17.44 -3.62
CA ARG A 283 -12.45 18.57 -4.28
C ARG A 283 -11.54 19.35 -5.24
N ARG A 284 -10.28 18.96 -5.38
CA ARG A 284 -9.28 19.68 -6.17
C ARG A 284 -9.11 19.01 -7.54
N LEU A 285 -9.62 19.67 -8.58
CA LEU A 285 -9.37 19.28 -9.97
C LEU A 285 -8.10 19.97 -10.48
N MET A 286 -7.10 19.17 -10.84
CA MET A 286 -5.83 19.62 -11.40
C MET A 286 -5.74 19.21 -12.86
N TYR A 287 -5.03 19.99 -13.67
CA TYR A 287 -4.75 19.64 -15.07
C TYR A 287 -3.30 19.93 -15.45
N PHE A 288 -2.71 19.04 -16.24
CA PHE A 288 -1.31 19.05 -16.64
C PHE A 288 -1.18 18.86 -18.15
N LYS A 289 -0.06 19.34 -18.73
CA LYS A 289 0.27 19.06 -20.14
C LYS A 289 0.61 17.59 -20.33
N ASP A 290 1.34 17.02 -19.38
CA ASP A 290 1.78 15.62 -19.30
C ASP A 290 1.47 15.09 -17.89
N PRO A 291 1.19 13.78 -17.71
CA PRO A 291 0.99 13.19 -16.37
C PRO A 291 2.21 13.25 -15.43
N LEU A 292 3.43 13.46 -15.93
CA LEU A 292 4.69 13.52 -15.16
C LEU A 292 5.34 14.91 -15.09
#